data_AF-A0AAE1CQZ4-F1
#
_entry.id   AF-A0AAE1CQZ4-F1
#
_cell.length_a   1.000
_cell.length_b   1.000
_cell.length_c   1.000
_cell.angle_alpha   90.00
_cell.angle_beta   90.00
_cell.angle_gamma   90.00
#
_symmetry.space_group_name_H-M   'P 1'
#
loop_
_entity.id
_entity.type
_entity.pdbx_description
1 polymer ?
#
loop_
_entity_poly.entity_id
_entity_poly.type
_entity_poly.pdbx_seq_one_letter_code
_entity_poly.pdbx_strand_id
1 'polypeptide(L)'
;MGGSTTNACESFHRYFGDHFTRHSPNIFLFLEGLNAEQERTRLKIRSHSNPIKRKDQRQKEDKRREIIGLLRGGEITMEEFVKQMGFLMLPVAM
;
A
#
# COMPACT_ATOMS: atom_id res chain seq x y z
N MET A 1 -11.69 27.42 2.89
CA MET A 1 -10.25 27.13 2.78
C MET A 1 -9.71 26.78 4.16
N GLY A 2 -8.86 25.76 4.28
CA GLY A 2 -8.11 25.48 5.51
C GLY A 2 -8.31 24.08 6.11
N GLY A 3 -8.14 23.02 5.34
CA GLY A 3 -7.96 21.69 5.92
C GLY A 3 -6.50 21.54 6.38
N SER A 4 -6.25 21.65 7.69
CA SER A 4 -4.93 21.32 8.24
C SER A 4 -4.69 19.83 8.03
N THR A 5 -3.89 19.49 7.03
CA THR A 5 -3.26 18.18 6.90
C THR A 5 -2.22 18.05 8.00
N THR A 6 -2.65 17.87 9.25
CA THR A 6 -1.72 17.55 10.32
C THR A 6 -1.22 16.14 10.02
N ASN A 7 -0.01 16.07 9.46
CA ASN A 7 0.58 14.79 9.13
C ASN A 7 0.78 13.99 10.43
N ALA A 8 0.79 12.66 10.33
CA ALA A 8 0.89 11.80 11.50
C ALA A 8 2.17 12.08 12.34
N CYS A 9 3.24 12.56 11.69
CA CYS A 9 4.49 12.90 12.34
C CYS A 9 4.35 14.16 13.22
N GLU A 10 3.72 15.22 12.73
CA GLU A 10 3.47 16.45 13.49
C GLU A 10 2.57 16.20 14.70
N SER A 11 1.55 15.34 14.54
CA SER A 11 0.69 14.95 15.66
C SER A 11 1.47 14.17 16.72
N PHE A 12 2.32 13.24 16.30
CA PHE A 12 3.20 12.48 17.18
C PHE A 12 4.19 13.39 17.91
N HIS A 13 4.90 14.28 17.20
CA HIS A 13 5.89 15.15 17.81
C HIS A 13 5.29 16.15 18.79
N ARG A 14 4.10 16.70 18.49
CA ARG A 14 3.39 17.58 19.43
C ARG A 14 2.96 16.84 20.70
N TYR A 15 2.32 15.67 20.54
CA TYR A 15 1.92 14.83 21.67
C TYR A 15 3.13 14.37 22.51
N PHE A 16 4.22 13.99 21.84
CA PHE A 16 5.44 13.57 22.49
C PHE A 16 6.08 14.71 23.29
N GLY A 17 6.17 15.92 22.72
CA GLY A 17 6.67 17.10 23.42
C GLY A 17 5.90 17.40 24.70
N ASP A 18 4.57 17.49 24.63
CA ASP A 18 3.71 17.88 25.76
C ASP A 18 3.74 16.90 26.94
N HIS A 19 4.08 15.64 26.69
CA HIS A 19 4.08 14.58 27.69
C HIS A 19 5.49 14.19 28.17
N PHE A 20 6.51 14.29 27.32
CA PHE A 20 7.88 13.87 27.65
C PHE A 20 8.69 14.97 28.35
N THR A 21 8.42 16.25 28.10
CA THR A 21 9.18 17.36 28.70
C THR A 21 8.63 17.82 30.07
N ARG A 22 7.65 17.11 30.65
CA ARG A 22 7.13 17.40 31.99
C ARG A 22 8.12 16.99 33.08
N HIS A 23 8.09 17.69 34.21
CA HIS A 23 9.00 17.51 35.34
C HIS A 23 9.06 16.06 35.88
N SER A 24 8.03 15.25 35.61
CA SER A 24 8.02 13.80 35.74
C SER A 24 7.34 13.17 34.51
N PRO A 25 8.09 12.74 33.47
CA PRO A 25 7.49 12.05 32.34
C PRO A 25 6.84 10.76 32.84
N ASN A 26 5.53 10.63 32.65
CA ASN A 26 4.83 9.40 33.00
C ASN A 26 5.19 8.34 31.94
N ILE A 27 6.19 7.52 32.27
CA ILE A 27 6.70 6.45 31.40
C ILE A 27 5.57 5.52 30.91
N PHE A 28 4.49 5.34 31.68
CA PHE A 28 3.35 4.54 31.27
C PHE A 28 2.59 5.17 30.10
N LEU A 29 2.41 6.50 30.07
CA LEU A 29 1.80 7.20 28.93
C LEU A 29 2.65 7.09 27.66
N PHE A 30 3.98 7.10 27.81
CA PHE A 30 4.89 6.90 26.69
C PHE A 30 4.79 5.48 26.13
N LEU A 31 4.77 4.47 27.00
CA LEU A 31 4.61 3.07 26.60
C LEU A 31 3.25 2.79 25.95
N GLU A 32 2.18 3.43 26.44
CA GLU A 32 0.85 3.36 25.81
C GLU A 32 0.86 3.95 24.40
N GLY A 33 1.49 5.11 24.21
CA GLY A 33 1.64 5.73 22.88
C GLY A 33 2.43 4.86 21.91
N LEU A 34 3.54 4.27 22.37
CA LEU A 34 4.34 3.34 21.56
C LEU A 34 3.54 2.10 21.15
N ASN A 35 2.82 1.48 22.10
CA ASN A 35 1.99 0.32 21.82
C ASN A 35 0.87 0.64 20.82
N ALA A 36 0.25 1.82 20.93
CA ALA A 36 -0.80 2.25 20.01
C ALA A 36 -0.28 2.42 18.57
N GLU A 37 0.90 3.01 18.39
CA GLU A 37 1.52 3.15 17.07
C GLU A 37 2.02 1.82 16.48
N GLN A 38 2.53 0.93 17.33
CA GLN A 38 2.89 -0.43 16.92
C GLN A 38 1.67 -1.21 16.42
N GLU A 39 0.53 -1.16 17.12
CA GLU A 39 -0.68 -1.87 16.68
C GLU A 39 -1.25 -1.26 15.39
N ARG A 40 -1.28 0.07 15.25
CA ARG A 40 -1.66 0.73 13.99
C ARG A 40 -0.79 0.30 12.82
N THR A 41 0.52 0.21 13.03
CA THR A 41 1.48 -0.22 12.01
C THR A 41 1.26 -1.68 11.64
N ARG A 42 1.06 -2.55 12.64
CA ARG A 42 0.77 -3.97 12.41
C ARG A 42 -0.52 -4.17 11.63
N LEU A 43 -1.58 -3.44 11.95
CA LEU A 43 -2.85 -3.47 11.22
C LEU A 43 -2.70 -3.00 9.77
N LYS A 44 -1.90 -1.94 9.52
CA LYS A 44 -1.57 -1.48 8.16
C LYS A 44 -0.77 -2.54 7.38
N ILE A 45 0.23 -3.17 7.98
CA ILE A 45 1.01 -4.23 7.32
C ILE A 45 0.10 -5.43 7.00
N ARG A 46 -0.75 -5.82 7.95
CA ARG A 46 -1.70 -6.92 7.77
C ARG A 46 -2.72 -6.63 6.67
N SER A 47 -3.20 -5.38 6.53
CA SER A 47 -4.08 -5.01 5.43
C SER A 47 -3.39 -5.03 4.06
N HIS A 48 -2.06 -4.86 4.02
CA HIS A 48 -1.26 -5.03 2.81
C HIS A 48 -0.97 -6.51 2.47
N SER A 49 -1.07 -7.43 3.44
CA SER A 49 -0.86 -8.88 3.18
C SER A 49 -1.99 -9.52 2.38
N ASN A 50 -3.21 -8.95 2.47
CA ASN A 50 -4.37 -9.31 1.65
C ASN A 50 -4.90 -8.06 0.94
N PRO A 51 -4.15 -7.49 -0.02
CA PRO A 51 -4.63 -6.31 -0.70
C PRO A 51 -5.86 -6.72 -1.50
N ILE A 52 -7.01 -6.08 -1.23
CA ILE A 52 -8.17 -6.16 -2.12
C ILE A 52 -7.70 -5.56 -3.45
N LYS A 53 -7.32 -6.42 -4.39
CA LYS A 53 -6.87 -5.99 -5.71
C LYS A 53 -7.96 -5.12 -6.32
N ARG A 54 -7.59 -3.91 -6.73
CA ARG A 54 -8.49 -3.00 -7.45
C ARG A 54 -9.03 -3.72 -8.68
N LYS A 55 -10.27 -3.41 -9.07
CA LYS A 55 -10.96 -4.06 -10.20
C LYS A 55 -10.09 -4.10 -11.47
N ASP A 56 -9.33 -3.04 -11.72
CA ASP A 56 -8.45 -2.92 -12.89
C ASP A 56 -7.23 -3.84 -12.82
N GLN A 57 -6.69 -4.07 -11.61
CA GLN A 57 -5.57 -4.99 -11.42
C GLN A 57 -5.99 -6.44 -11.64
N ARG A 58 -7.19 -6.83 -11.18
CA ARG A 58 -7.75 -8.16 -11.46
C ARG A 58 -7.96 -8.38 -12.95
N GLN A 59 -8.58 -7.42 -13.63
CA GLN A 59 -8.80 -7.49 -15.09
C GLN A 59 -7.48 -7.61 -15.87
N LYS A 60 -6.43 -6.87 -15.47
CA LYS A 60 -5.10 -7.01 -16.09
C LYS A 60 -4.49 -8.40 -15.87
N GLU A 61 -4.66 -8.99 -14.69
CA GLU A 61 -4.17 -10.35 -14.41
C GLU A 61 -4.97 -11.42 -15.15
N ASP A 62 -6.28 -11.27 -15.27
CA ASP A 62 -7.15 -12.18 -16.03
C ASP A 62 -6.78 -12.17 -17.50
N LYS A 63 -6.65 -10.99 -18.11
CA LYS A 63 -6.20 -10.84 -19.50
C LYS A 63 -4.79 -11.40 -19.73
N ARG A 64 -3.90 -11.25 -18.74
CA ARG A 64 -2.56 -11.83 -18.79
C ARG A 64 -2.59 -13.36 -18.79
N ARG A 65 -3.47 -13.96 -17.97
CA ARG A 65 -3.66 -15.42 -17.91
C ARG A 65 -4.24 -15.97 -19.22
N GLU A 66 -5.22 -15.26 -19.79
CA GLU A 66 -5.80 -15.59 -21.08
C GLU A 66 -4.73 -15.66 -22.18
N ILE A 67 -3.92 -14.60 -22.34
CA ILE A 67 -2.88 -14.52 -23.36
C ILE A 67 -1.81 -15.62 -23.20
N ILE A 68 -1.43 -15.94 -21.95
CA ILE A 68 -0.52 -17.07 -21.67
C ILE A 68 -1.16 -18.40 -22.08
N GLY A 69 -2.46 -18.56 -21.84
CA GLY A 69 -3.24 -19.72 -22.30
C GLY A 69 -3.19 -19.86 -23.81
N LEU A 70 -3.46 -18.78 -24.54
CA LEU A 70 -3.43 -18.75 -26.00
C LEU A 70 -2.05 -19.15 -26.56
N LEU A 71 -0.96 -18.63 -25.97
CA LEU A 71 0.40 -18.98 -26.39
C LEU A 71 0.70 -20.47 -26.13
N ARG A 72 0.28 -21.00 -24.97
CA ARG A 72 0.48 -22.41 -24.63
C ARG A 72 -0.34 -23.36 -25.50
N GLY A 73 -1.52 -22.91 -25.95
CA GLY A 73 -2.37 -23.63 -26.90
C GLY A 73 -1.87 -23.57 -28.34
N GLY A 74 -0.88 -22.74 -28.64
CA GLY A 74 -0.39 -22.50 -30.01
C GLY A 74 -1.34 -21.65 -30.85
N GLU A 75 -2.32 -21.01 -30.23
CA GLU A 75 -3.36 -20.19 -30.89
C GLU A 75 -2.83 -18.81 -31.29
N ILE A 76 -1.76 -18.35 -30.64
CA ILE A 76 -1.01 -17.15 -30.99
C ILE A 76 0.48 -17.46 -31.13
N THR A 77 1.17 -16.71 -31.98
CA THR A 77 2.62 -16.80 -32.11
C THR A 77 3.32 -16.08 -30.94
N MET A 78 4.62 -16.34 -30.78
CA MET A 78 5.44 -15.61 -29.83
C MET A 78 5.48 -14.10 -30.15
N GLU A 79 5.39 -13.71 -31.43
CA GLU A 79 5.36 -12.31 -31.83
C GLU A 79 4.06 -11.62 -31.37
N GLU A 80 2.90 -12.25 -31.59
CA GLU A 80 1.61 -11.78 -31.08
C GLU A 80 1.62 -11.66 -29.55
N PHE A 81 2.18 -12.65 -28.87
CA PHE A 81 2.31 -12.63 -27.41
C PHE A 81 3.09 -11.40 -26.92
N VAL A 82 4.26 -11.14 -27.50
CA VAL A 82 5.11 -10.00 -27.11
C VAL A 82 4.40 -8.67 -27.34
N LYS A 83 3.71 -8.50 -28.48
CA LYS A 83 2.91 -7.30 -28.77
C LYS A 83 1.84 -7.08 -27.70
N GLN A 84 1.03 -8.10 -27.43
CA GLN A 84 -0.09 -7.99 -26.49
C GLN A 84 0.38 -7.77 -25.05
N MET A 85 1.45 -8.45 -24.63
CA MET A 85 2.05 -8.26 -23.31
C MET A 85 2.71 -6.88 -23.15
N GLY A 86 3.31 -6.35 -24.22
CA GLY A 86 3.89 -5.01 -24.24
C GLY A 86 2.86 -3.94 -23.87
N PHE A 87 1.67 -3.96 -24.51
CA PHE A 87 0.58 -3.02 -24.18
C PHE A 87 0.04 -3.17 -22.74
N LEU A 88 0.04 -4.39 -22.19
CA LEU A 88 -0.40 -4.66 -20.82
C LEU A 88 0.60 -4.19 -19.74
N MET A 89 1.88 -4.05 -20.12
CA MET A 89 2.99 -3.70 -19.22
C MET A 89 3.35 -2.21 -19.25
N LEU A 90 2.77 -1.42 -20.17
CA LEU A 90 2.98 0.02 -20.19
C LEU A 90 2.42 0.63 -18.89
N PRO A 91 3.22 1.43 -18.16
CA PRO A 91 2.72 2.18 -17.03
C PRO A 91 1.62 3.11 -17.54
N VAL A 92 0.47 3.11 -16.86
CA VAL A 92 -0.53 4.17 -17.05
C VAL A 92 0.19 5.43 -16.59
N ALA A 93 0.45 6.35 -17.52
CA ALA A 93 1.05 7.63 -17.18
C ALA A 93 0.21 8.27 -16.05
N MET A 94 0.87 8.52 -14.92
CA MET A 94 0.29 9.23 -13.77
C MET A 94 0.14 10.71 -14.09
#